data_AF-A0A7C5I8C2-F1
#
_entry.id   AF-A0A7C5I8C2-F1
#
_cell.length_a   1.000
_cell.length_b   1.000
_cell.length_c   1.000
_cell.angle_alpha   90.00
_cell.angle_beta   90.00
_cell.angle_gamma   90.00
#
_symmetry.space_group_name_H-M   'P 1'
#
loop_
_entity.id
_entity.type
_entity.pdbx_description
1 polymer ?
#
loop_
_entity_poly.entity_id
_entity_poly.type
_entity_poly.pdbx_seq_one_letter_code
_entity_poly.pdbx_strand_id
1 'polypeptide(L)' 'RDLLNALEKQMLEEARQVRDVIEYSYSRGEATLLELLDAQKAFNETRQVLNEARAEHARSLYLLEAVSGKEVLP' A
#
# COMPACT_ATOMS: atom_id res chain seq x y z
N ARG A 1 -1.79 6.62 -14.75
CA ARG A 1 -2.32 7.01 -13.42
C ARG A 1 -3.32 5.98 -12.90
N ASP A 2 -4.30 5.55 -13.71
CA ASP A 2 -5.37 4.65 -13.26
C ASP A 2 -4.89 3.23 -12.91
N LEU A 3 -3.91 2.69 -13.64
CA LEU A 3 -3.35 1.36 -13.35
C LEU A 3 -2.65 1.30 -11.99
N LEU A 4 -1.83 2.31 -11.66
CA LEU A 4 -1.14 2.39 -10.37
C LEU A 4 -2.17 2.47 -9.23
N ASN A 5 -3.15 3.37 -9.35
CA ASN A 5 -4.23 3.49 -8.37
C ASN A 5 -5.04 2.19 -8.22
N ALA A 6 -5.29 1.46 -9.30
CA ALA A 6 -5.99 0.18 -9.27
C ALA A 6 -5.17 -0.89 -8.54
N LEU A 7 -3.88 -1.00 -8.86
CA LEU A 7 -2.96 -1.95 -8.22
C LEU A 7 -2.81 -1.65 -6.72
N GLU A 8 -2.61 -0.37 -6.35
CA GLU A 8 -2.52 0.05 -4.96
C GLU A 8 -3.80 -0.30 -4.16
N LYS A 9 -4.97 -0.09 -4.77
CA LYS A 9 -6.26 -0.44 -4.15
C LYS A 9 -6.40 -1.96 -3.98
N GLN A 10 -6.03 -2.73 -5.00
CA GLN A 10 -6.12 -4.18 -4.95
C GLN A 10 -5.22 -4.76 -3.85
N MET A 11 -3.95 -4.35 -3.78
CA MET A 11 -3.01 -4.81 -2.74
C MET A 11 -3.51 -4.47 -1.33
N LEU A 12 -4.05 -3.26 -1.15
CA LEU A 12 -4.60 -2.86 0.16
C LEU A 12 -5.83 -3.68 0.53
N GLU A 13 -6.66 -4.02 -0.45
CA GLU A 13 -7.89 -4.79 -0.21
C GLU A 13 -7.60 -6.26 0.07
N GLU A 14 -6.63 -6.87 -0.62
CA GLU A 14 -6.17 -8.22 -0.32
C GLU A 14 -5.61 -8.31 1.11
N ALA A 15 -4.74 -7.37 1.50
CA ALA A 15 -4.19 -7.32 2.85
C ALA A 15 -5.28 -7.10 3.91
N ARG A 16 -6.32 -6.31 3.59
CA ARG A 16 -7.48 -6.12 4.47
C ARG A 16 -8.25 -7.41 4.64
N GLN A 17 -8.56 -8.11 3.55
CA GLN A 17 -9.31 -9.37 3.58
C GLN A 17 -8.61 -10.43 4.41
N VAL A 18 -7.28 -10.57 4.27
CA VAL A 18 -6.49 -11.49 5.09
C VAL A 18 -6.64 -11.16 6.58
N ARG A 19 -6.46 -9.88 6.95
CA ARG A 19 -6.65 -9.44 8.34
C ARG A 19 -8.06 -9.74 8.86
N ASP A 20 -9.08 -9.44 8.07
CA ASP A 20 -10.49 -9.61 8.47
C ASP A 20 -10.84 -11.09 8.65
N VAL A 21 -10.30 -11.98 7.80
CA VAL A 21 -10.45 -13.43 7.95
C VAL A 21 -9.79 -13.93 9.23
N ILE A 22 -8.58 -13.47 9.54
CA ILE A 22 -7.88 -13.88 10.76
C ILE A 22 -8.57 -13.32 12.01
N GLU A 23 -9.08 -12.08 11.97
CA GLU A 23 -9.89 -11.51 13.04
C GLU A 23 -11.15 -12.32 13.30
N TYR A 24 -11.84 -12.74 12.23
CA TYR A 24 -13.00 -13.61 12.32
C TYR A 24 -12.64 -14.97 12.95
N SER A 25 -11.54 -15.61 12.53
CA SER A 25 -11.08 -16.86 13.11
C SER A 25 -10.65 -16.73 14.58
N TYR A 26 -9.98 -15.64 14.95
CA TYR A 26 -9.60 -15.34 16.34
C TYR A 26 -10.83 -15.22 17.23
N SER A 27 -11.88 -14.52 16.77
CA SER A 27 -13.13 -14.35 17.54
C SER A 27 -13.83 -15.67 17.87
N ARG A 28 -13.56 -16.72 17.10
CA ARG A 28 -14.09 -18.09 17.30
C ARG A 28 -13.13 -19.01 18.05
N GLY A 29 -11.94 -18.51 18.42
CA GLY A 29 -10.88 -19.32 19.05
C GLY A 29 -10.17 -20.26 18.08
N GLU A 30 -10.33 -20.08 16.76
CA GLU A 30 -9.69 -20.88 15.72
C GLU A 30 -8.31 -20.35 15.31
N ALA A 31 -8.01 -19.09 15.67
CA ALA A 31 -6.69 -18.48 15.50
C ALA A 31 -6.19 -17.96 16.86
N THR A 32 -4.88 -17.89 16.99
CA THR A 32 -4.19 -17.35 18.16
C THR A 32 -4.12 -15.83 18.11
N LEU A 33 -3.90 -15.20 19.28
CA LEU A 33 -3.64 -13.76 19.36
C LEU A 33 -2.41 -13.36 18.54
N LEU A 34 -1.40 -14.23 18.47
CA LEU A 34 -0.18 -13.97 17.70
C LEU A 34 -0.47 -13.86 16.20
N GLU A 35 -1.27 -14.77 15.64
CA GLU A 35 -1.68 -14.73 14.23
C GLU A 35 -2.49 -13.48 13.91
N LEU A 36 -3.38 -13.06 14.82
CA LEU A 36 -4.12 -11.81 14.67
C LEU A 36 -3.18 -10.59 14.64
N LEU A 37 -2.20 -10.53 15.55
CA LEU A 37 -1.22 -9.44 15.59
C LEU A 37 -0.35 -9.43 14.34
N ASP A 38 0.04 -10.60 13.84
CA ASP A 38 0.82 -10.72 12.61
C ASP A 38 0.02 -10.24 11.39
N ALA A 39 -1.24 -10.63 11.27
CA ALA A 39 -2.12 -10.16 10.20
C ALA A 39 -2.35 -8.63 10.24
N GLN A 40 -2.51 -8.06 11.44
CA GLN A 40 -2.56 -6.60 11.62
C GLN A 40 -1.26 -5.92 11.23
N LYS A 41 -0.11 -6.50 11.61
CA LYS A 41 1.21 -5.99 11.25
C LYS A 41 1.41 -6.00 9.74
N ALA A 42 1.14 -7.10 9.06
CA ALA A 42 1.25 -7.23 7.61
C ALA A 42 0.36 -6.22 6.86
N PHE A 43 -0.87 -5.99 7.35
CA PHE A 43 -1.75 -4.96 6.80
C PHE A 43 -1.16 -3.54 6.95
N ASN A 44 -0.60 -3.23 8.13
CA ASN A 44 0.02 -1.94 8.38
C ASN A 44 1.29 -1.73 7.55
N GLU A 45 2.12 -2.76 7.37
CA GLU A 45 3.30 -2.72 6.50
C GLU A 45 2.90 -2.46 5.04
N THR A 46 1.85 -3.13 4.55
CA THR A 46 1.32 -2.88 3.19
C THR A 46 0.88 -1.42 3.03
N ARG A 47 0.19 -0.86 4.02
CA ARG A 47 -0.20 0.57 4.00
C ARG A 47 1.02 1.49 3.98
N GLN A 48 2.05 1.18 4.74
CA GLN A 48 3.28 1.97 4.77
C GLN A 48 3.96 1.95 3.40
N VAL A 49 4.16 0.77 2.81
CA VAL A 49 4.77 0.61 1.48
C VAL A 49 3.98 1.38 0.41
N LEU A 50 2.64 1.33 0.44
CA LEU A 50 1.81 2.09 -0.50
C LEU A 50 1.98 3.61 -0.33
N ASN A 51 2.10 4.11 0.90
CA ASN A 51 2.34 5.53 1.13
C ASN A 51 3.73 5.96 0.63
N GLU A 52 4.75 5.14 0.84
CA GLU A 52 6.10 5.38 0.34
C GLU A 52 6.14 5.39 -1.20
N ALA A 53 5.47 4.42 -1.84
CA ALA A 53 5.35 4.33 -3.29
C ALA A 53 4.66 5.57 -3.90
N ARG A 54 3.58 6.07 -3.27
CA ARG A 54 2.91 7.31 -3.69
C ARG A 54 3.82 8.52 -3.59
N ALA A 55 4.57 8.63 -2.50
CA ALA A 55 5.50 9.72 -2.30
C ALA A 55 6.63 9.68 -3.34
N GLU A 56 7.15 8.49 -3.66
CA GLU A 56 8.18 8.31 -4.68
C GLU A 56 7.66 8.63 -6.08
N HIS A 57 6.45 8.18 -6.42
CA HIS A 57 5.82 8.53 -7.68
C HIS A 57 5.62 10.05 -7.83
N ALA A 58 5.21 10.75 -6.78
CA ALA A 58 5.08 12.21 -6.79
C ALA A 58 6.44 12.91 -6.98
N ARG A 59 7.50 12.44 -6.30
CA ARG A 59 8.87 12.94 -6.48
C ARG A 59 9.37 12.73 -7.91
N SER A 60 9.15 11.54 -8.46
CA SER A 60 9.55 11.19 -9.82
C SER A 60 8.85 12.07 -10.86
N LEU A 61 7.55 12.33 -10.69
CA LEU A 61 6.81 13.23 -11.57
C LEU A 61 7.36 14.66 -11.51
N TYR A 62 7.62 15.18 -10.31
CA TYR A 62 8.21 16.51 -10.13
C TYR A 62 9.59 16.62 -10.78
N LEU A 63 10.45 15.60 -10.62
CA LEU A 63 11.77 15.56 -11.25
C LEU A 63 11.66 15.53 -12.78
N LEU A 64 10.74 14.74 -13.32
CA LEU A 64 10.49 14.69 -14.76
C LEU A 64 10.04 16.06 -15.29
N GLU A 65 9.09 16.70 -14.61
CA GLU A 65 8.63 18.06 -14.97
C GLU A 65 9.76 19.10 -14.88
N ALA A 66 10.62 19.01 -13.87
CA ALA A 66 11.76 19.92 -13.71
C ALA A 66 12.84 19.74 -14.79
N VAL A 67 13.08 18.50 -15.25
CA VAL A 67 14.05 18.21 -16.32
C VAL A 67 13.47 18.58 -17.68
N SER A 68 12.24 18.14 -17.98
CA SER A 68 11.58 18.48 -19.24
C SER A 68 11.29 19.97 -19.38
N GLY A 69 11.00 20.68 -18.29
CA GLY A 69 10.81 22.14 -18.28
C GLY A 69 12.10 22.94 -18.47
N LYS A 70 13.27 22.37 -18.12
CA LYS A 70 14.58 22.98 -18.40
C LYS A 70 15.04 22.83 -19.85
N GLU A 71 14.50 21.86 -20.58
CA GLU A 71 14.87 21.57 -21.97
C GLU A 71 14.18 22.51 -22.98
N VAL A 72 13.14 23.24 -22.57
CA VAL A 72 12.38 24.18 -23.43
C VAL A 72 12.89 25.64 -23.33
N LEU A 73 13.93 25.92 -22.55
CA LEU A 73 14.57 27.23 -22.56
C LEU A 73 15.73 27.21 -23.59
N PRO A 74 15.65 28.03 -24.66
CA PRO A 74 16.61 28.03 -25.77
C PRO A 74 18.02 28.48 -25.37
#